data_AF-A0A8X6QAG3-F1
#
_entry.id   AF-A0A8X6QAG3-F1
#
_cell.length_a   1.000
_cell.length_b   1.000
_cell.length_c   1.000
_cell.angle_alpha   90.00
_cell.angle_beta   90.00
_cell.angle_gamma   90.00
#
_symmetry.space_group_name_H-M   'P 1'
#
loop_
_entity.id
_entity.type
_entity.pdbx_description
1 polymer ?
#
loop_
_entity_poly.entity_id
_entity_poly.type
_entity_poly.pdbx_seq_one_letter_code
_entity_poly.pdbx_strand_id
1 'polypeptide(L)' 'IAVSKKWGFTKWGKAEYEEMRASGRLKPDGSNCHYYNNHGPFKVWVKMQRELRGLD' A
#
# COMPACT_ATOMS: atom_id res chain seq x y z
N ILE A 1 16.99 -16.08 -18.57
CA ILE A 1 15.67 -15.72 -18.00
C ILE A 1 15.85 -15.62 -16.49
N ALA A 2 15.45 -14.50 -15.88
CA ALA A 2 15.50 -14.32 -14.43
C ALA A 2 14.08 -14.08 -13.90
N VAL A 3 13.71 -14.76 -12.81
CA VAL A 3 12.41 -14.58 -12.16
C VAL A 3 12.60 -13.63 -10.98
N SER A 4 11.92 -12.48 -11.03
CA SER A 4 11.92 -11.53 -9.92
C SER A 4 11.25 -12.13 -8.69
N LYS A 5 11.82 -11.89 -7.51
CA LYS A 5 11.20 -12.23 -6.21
C LYS A 5 10.23 -11.14 -5.71
N LYS A 6 10.18 -10.01 -6.41
CA LYS A 6 9.34 -8.85 -6.06
C LYS A 6 7.94 -8.99 -6.63
N TRP A 7 6.99 -8.31 -6.03
CA TRP A 7 5.61 -8.29 -6.50
C TRP A 7 5.49 -7.39 -7.74
N GLY A 8 5.41 -8.01 -8.93
CA GLY A 8 5.29 -7.28 -10.20
C GLY A 8 6.42 -6.25 -10.38
N PHE A 9 6.04 -5.00 -10.68
CA PHE A 9 6.96 -3.87 -10.83
C PHE A 9 7.10 -3.01 -9.57
N THR A 10 6.79 -3.57 -8.41
CA THR A 10 6.98 -2.89 -7.13
C THR A 10 8.34 -3.18 -6.52
N LYS A 11 8.70 -2.43 -5.47
CA LYS A 11 9.96 -2.63 -4.74
C LYS A 11 9.90 -3.77 -3.71
N TRP A 12 8.70 -4.20 -3.31
CA TRP A 12 8.47 -5.11 -2.20
C TRP A 12 8.50 -6.58 -2.63
N GLY A 13 8.86 -7.46 -1.69
CA GLY A 13 8.69 -8.91 -1.86
C GLY A 13 7.20 -9.31 -1.81
N LYS A 14 6.88 -10.54 -2.20
CA LYS A 14 5.49 -11.04 -2.16
C LYS A 14 4.88 -10.99 -0.75
N ALA A 15 5.59 -11.52 0.26
CA ALA A 15 5.09 -11.55 1.63
C ALA A 15 4.90 -10.14 2.22
N GLU A 16 5.88 -9.25 1.99
CA GLU A 16 5.82 -7.87 2.46
C GLU A 16 4.67 -7.10 1.79
N TYR A 17 4.45 -7.30 0.49
CA TYR A 17 3.34 -6.69 -0.23
C TYR A 17 1.98 -7.16 0.33
N GLU A 18 1.82 -8.46 0.61
CA GLU A 18 0.60 -9.02 1.20
C GLU A 18 0.33 -8.46 2.59
N GLU A 19 1.35 -8.34 3.45
CA GLU A 19 1.22 -7.74 4.79
C GLU A 19 0.87 -6.24 4.73
N MET A 20 1.55 -5.48 3.87
CA MET A 20 1.27 -4.05 3.69
C MET A 20 -0.12 -3.79 3.08
N ARG A 21 -0.61 -4.71 2.24
CA ARG A 21 -1.98 -4.67 1.70
C ARG A 21 -3.00 -4.97 2.79
N ALA A 22 -2.77 -5.99 3.62
CA ALA A 22 -3.65 -6.36 4.72
C ALA A 22 -3.74 -5.26 5.80
N SER A 23 -2.62 -4.59 6.09
CA SER A 23 -2.59 -3.46 7.03
C SER A 23 -3.14 -2.14 6.47
N GLY A 24 -3.52 -2.09 5.19
CA GLY A 24 -4.02 -0.88 4.54
C GLY A 24 -2.95 0.19 4.27
N ARG A 25 -1.66 -0.16 4.33
CA ARG A 25 -0.55 0.74 3.96
C ARG A 25 -0.34 0.85 2.46
N LEU A 26 -0.85 -0.12 1.69
CA LEU A 26 -0.86 -0.08 0.24
C LEU A 26 -2.29 0.04 -0.27
N LYS A 27 -2.55 1.12 -1.02
CA LYS A 27 -3.79 1.28 -1.79
C LYS A 27 -3.53 0.91 -3.25
N PRO A 28 -4.27 -0.08 -3.81
CA PRO A 28 -4.16 -0.40 -5.22
C PRO A 28 -4.63 0.80 -6.07
N ASP A 29 -3.86 1.17 -7.08
CA ASP A 29 -4.12 2.29 -7.98
C ASP A 29 -3.87 1.85 -9.43
N GLY A 30 -4.83 1.08 -9.96
CA GLY A 30 -4.72 0.44 -11.26
C GLY A 30 -3.56 -0.55 -11.33
N SER A 31 -2.58 -0.25 -12.18
CA SER A 31 -1.38 -1.09 -12.41
C SER A 31 -0.35 -0.99 -11.27
N ASN A 32 -0.34 0.15 -10.57
CA ASN A 32 0.59 0.43 -9.48
C ASN A 32 -0.15 0.47 -8.13
N CYS A 33 0.55 0.89 -7.09
CA CYS A 33 -0.03 1.09 -5.77
C CYS A 33 0.55 2.33 -5.10
N HIS A 34 -0.29 3.02 -4.34
CA HIS A 34 0.11 4.10 -3.46
C HIS A 34 0.58 3.53 -2.12
N TYR A 35 1.78 3.93 -1.70
CA TYR A 35 2.34 3.58 -0.39
C TYR A 35 2.11 4.72 0.59
N TYR A 36 1.50 4.36 1.72
CA TYR A 36 1.26 5.26 2.83
C TYR A 36 2.26 4.98 3.95
N ASN A 37 3.11 5.96 4.19
CA ASN A 37 4.08 5.97 5.27
C ASN A 37 3.42 6.32 6.61
N ASN A 38 4.04 5.89 7.71
CA ASN A 38 3.62 6.27 9.07
C ASN A 38 4.09 7.70 9.47
N HIS A 39 4.36 8.56 8.49
CA HIS A 39 4.92 9.89 8.72
C HIS A 39 4.12 10.94 7.96
N GLY A 40 4.13 12.16 8.49
CA GLY A 40 3.43 13.30 7.93
C GLY A 40 2.28 13.78 8.80
N PRO A 41 1.48 14.74 8.31
CA PRO A 41 0.41 15.33 9.08
C PRO A 41 -0.66 14.30 9.44
N PHE A 42 -1.04 14.22 10.72
CA PHE A 42 -2.04 13.28 11.21
C PHE A 42 -3.38 13.38 10.46
N LYS A 43 -3.77 14.58 10.02
CA LYS A 43 -4.97 14.80 9.20
C LYS A 43 -4.99 13.97 7.92
N VAL A 44 -3.84 13.77 7.28
CA VAL A 44 -3.71 12.95 6.06
C VAL A 44 -3.95 11.48 6.39
N TRP A 45 -3.38 11.00 7.50
CA TRP A 45 -3.59 9.63 7.98
C TRP A 45 -5.07 9.37 8.31
N VAL A 46 -5.76 10.31 8.97
CA VAL A 46 -7.19 10.20 9.29
C VAL A 46 -8.03 10.09 8.01
N LYS A 47 -7.77 10.95 7.02
CA LYS A 47 -8.48 10.91 5.72
C LYS A 47 -8.30 9.56 5.04
N MET A 48 -7.07 9.08 4.98
CA MET A 48 -6.73 7.80 4.36
C MET A 48 -7.41 6.60 5.05
N GLN A 49 -7.46 6.60 6.39
CA GLN A 49 -8.15 5.55 7.15
C GLN A 49 -9.67 5.57 6.95
N ARG A 50 -10.28 6.75 6.75
CA ARG A 50 -11.71 6.88 6.42
C ARG A 50 -12.01 6.31 5.03
N GLU A 51 -11.21 6.69 4.03
CA GLU A 51 -11.33 6.16 2.66
C GLU A 51 -11.18 4.63 2.63
N LEU A 52 -10.18 4.08 3.34
CA LEU A 52 -9.95 2.62 3.42
C LEU A 52 -11.12 1.87 4.06
N ARG A 53 -11.84 2.50 4.98
CA ARG A 53 -12.99 1.91 5.70
C ARG A 53 -14.33 2.22 5.03
N GLY A 54 -14.35 2.99 3.94
CA GLY A 54 -15.58 3.40 3.25
C GLY A 54 -16.49 4.30 4.09
N LEU A 55 -15.90 5.16 4.93
CA LEU A 55 -16.61 6.06 5.85
C LEU A 55 -16.79 7.49 5.29
N ASP A 56 -16.55 7.69 3.99
CA ASP A 56 -16.71 8.97 3.28
C ASP A 56 -17.94 8.94 2.36
#